data_AF-A0A2D4P1X9-F1
#
_entry.id   AF-A0A2D4P1X9-F1
#
_cell.length_a   1.000
_cell.length_b   1.000
_cell.length_c   1.000
_cell.angle_alpha   90.00
_cell.angle_beta   90.00
_cell.angle_gamma   90.00
#
_symmetry.space_group_name_H-M   'P 1'
#
loop_
_entity.id
_entity.type
_entity.pdbx_description
1 polymer ?
#
loop_
_entity_poly.entity_id
_entity_poly.type
_entity_poly.pdbx_seq_one_letter_code
_entity_poly.pdbx_strand_id
1 'polypeptide(L)'
;EIMLKNHTETKADTNELKEEMGKLKAEMKADISKLDGKIGTIQQALEKNELTIKEVEKRTEQTEKNLERVDEHLKIVSKEMEDSLVYLEMDKVSAYLRFQNIVESKEEDLEQMMAEILAAVLERDKDYILKKLDEVYRINTNYARCHKCPKEVYV
;
A
#
# COMPACT_ATOMS: atom_id res chain seq x y z
N GLU A 1 11.18 -85.08 -46.48
CA GLU A 1 10.89 -84.79 -45.06
C GLU A 1 11.22 -83.34 -44.65
N ILE A 2 12.44 -82.86 -44.89
CA ILE A 2 12.90 -81.50 -44.48
C ILE A 2 12.05 -80.35 -45.07
N MET A 3 11.70 -80.40 -46.36
CA MET A 3 10.87 -79.37 -47.01
C MET A 3 9.44 -79.27 -46.44
N LEU A 4 8.85 -80.40 -46.04
CA LEU A 4 7.52 -80.44 -45.41
C LEU A 4 7.56 -79.84 -44.00
N LYS A 5 8.61 -80.15 -43.24
CA LYS A 5 8.82 -79.62 -41.88
C LYS A 5 9.02 -78.09 -41.89
N ASN A 6 9.84 -77.59 -42.81
CA ASN A 6 10.05 -76.14 -42.96
C ASN A 6 8.74 -75.41 -43.32
N HIS A 7 7.92 -75.98 -44.22
CA HIS A 7 6.63 -75.37 -44.59
C HIS A 7 5.63 -75.34 -43.42
N THR A 8 5.63 -76.36 -42.58
CA THR A 8 4.78 -76.38 -41.37
C THR A 8 5.25 -75.37 -40.32
N GLU A 9 6.56 -75.20 -40.16
CA GLU A 9 7.17 -74.27 -39.22
C GLU A 9 6.92 -72.81 -39.66
N THR A 10 7.16 -72.48 -40.94
CA THR A 10 6.84 -71.15 -41.49
C THR A 10 5.36 -70.80 -41.36
N LYS A 11 4.45 -71.78 -41.51
CA LYS A 11 3.01 -71.57 -41.29
C LYS A 11 2.67 -71.30 -39.82
N ALA A 12 3.35 -71.97 -38.89
CA ALA A 12 3.18 -71.73 -37.46
C ALA A 12 3.65 -70.31 -37.10
N ASP A 13 4.85 -69.91 -37.54
CA ASP A 13 5.40 -68.56 -37.31
C ASP A 13 4.50 -67.47 -37.91
N THR A 14 3.97 -67.71 -39.12
CA THR A 14 3.04 -66.77 -39.78
C THR A 14 1.73 -66.62 -38.99
N ASN A 15 1.23 -67.70 -38.39
CA ASN A 15 0.03 -67.65 -37.57
C ASN A 15 0.27 -66.95 -36.22
N GLU A 16 1.41 -67.20 -35.59
CA GLU A 16 1.83 -66.53 -34.35
C GLU A 16 2.00 -65.02 -34.57
N LEU A 17 2.71 -64.60 -35.62
CA LEU A 17 2.83 -63.20 -36.01
C LEU A 17 1.48 -62.53 -36.25
N LYS A 18 0.54 -63.25 -36.89
CA LYS A 18 -0.81 -62.73 -37.13
C LYS A 18 -1.59 -62.53 -35.82
N GLU A 19 -1.40 -63.42 -34.84
CA GLU A 19 -2.01 -63.30 -33.52
C GLU A 19 -1.43 -62.13 -32.73
N GLU A 20 -0.10 -62.00 -32.69
CA GLU A 20 0.61 -60.89 -32.05
C GLU A 20 0.22 -59.54 -32.67
N MET A 21 0.17 -59.45 -34.00
CA MET A 21 -0.34 -58.25 -34.69
C MET A 21 -1.80 -57.95 -34.33
N GLY A 22 -2.62 -58.98 -34.15
CA GLY A 22 -4.01 -58.84 -33.70
C GLY A 22 -4.11 -58.24 -32.29
N LYS A 23 -3.29 -58.73 -31.35
CA LYS A 23 -3.20 -58.23 -29.98
C LYS A 23 -2.70 -56.78 -29.95
N LEU A 24 -1.61 -56.49 -30.66
CA LEU A 24 -1.05 -55.14 -30.77
C LEU A 24 -2.10 -54.14 -31.31
N LYS A 25 -2.84 -54.51 -32.35
CA LYS A 25 -3.90 -53.67 -32.91
C LYS A 25 -5.02 -53.40 -31.90
N ALA A 26 -5.37 -54.38 -31.07
CA ALA A 26 -6.39 -54.22 -30.03
C ALA A 26 -5.91 -53.28 -28.92
N GLU A 27 -4.66 -53.44 -28.47
CA GLU A 27 -4.02 -52.57 -27.48
C GLU A 27 -3.94 -51.12 -27.99
N MET A 28 -3.46 -50.91 -29.21
CA MET A 28 -3.43 -49.58 -29.83
C MET A 28 -4.82 -48.92 -29.88
N LYS A 29 -5.87 -49.68 -30.21
CA LYS A 29 -7.23 -49.16 -30.24
C LYS A 29 -7.73 -48.75 -28.84
N ALA A 30 -7.37 -49.52 -27.82
CA ALA A 30 -7.69 -49.20 -26.43
C ALA A 30 -6.97 -47.93 -25.97
N ASP A 31 -5.68 -47.79 -26.29
CA ASP A 31 -4.90 -46.59 -25.96
C ASP A 31 -5.40 -45.34 -26.68
N ILE A 32 -5.75 -45.44 -27.97
CA ILE A 32 -6.37 -44.33 -28.72
C ILE A 32 -7.68 -43.90 -28.02
N SER A 33 -8.53 -44.85 -27.66
CA SER A 33 -9.80 -44.54 -26.99
C SER A 33 -9.60 -43.87 -25.63
N LYS A 34 -8.56 -44.27 -24.89
CA LYS A 34 -8.17 -43.64 -23.62
C LYS A 34 -7.62 -42.23 -23.81
N LEU A 35 -6.84 -42.00 -24.88
CA LEU A 35 -6.33 -40.68 -25.24
C LEU A 35 -7.47 -39.75 -25.64
N ASP A 36 -8.43 -40.21 -26.44
CA ASP A 36 -9.60 -39.42 -26.86
C ASP A 36 -10.41 -38.95 -25.64
N GLY A 37 -10.63 -39.82 -24.65
CA GLY A 37 -11.30 -39.45 -23.40
C GLY A 37 -10.53 -38.39 -22.59
N LYS A 38 -9.20 -38.50 -22.51
CA LYS A 38 -8.36 -37.49 -21.86
C LYS A 38 -8.40 -36.16 -22.61
N ILE A 39 -8.35 -36.18 -23.94
CA ILE A 39 -8.43 -34.98 -24.78
C ILE A 39 -9.76 -34.27 -24.57
N GLY A 40 -10.88 -34.99 -24.54
CA GLY A 40 -12.20 -34.41 -24.26
C GLY A 40 -12.27 -33.76 -22.87
N THR A 41 -11.68 -34.39 -21.86
CA THR A 41 -11.61 -33.82 -20.50
C THR A 41 -10.79 -32.52 -20.47
N ILE A 42 -9.68 -32.47 -21.22
CA ILE A 42 -8.83 -31.27 -21.33
C ILE A 42 -9.58 -30.15 -22.05
N GLN A 43 -10.30 -30.44 -23.14
CA GLN A 43 -11.08 -29.45 -23.87
C GLN A 43 -12.15 -28.80 -22.98
N GLN A 44 -12.89 -29.60 -22.21
CA GLN A 44 -13.87 -29.07 -21.25
C GLN A 44 -13.23 -28.17 -20.18
N ALA A 45 -12.07 -28.57 -19.66
CA ALA A 45 -11.34 -27.76 -18.69
C ALA A 45 -10.84 -26.43 -19.29
N LEU A 46 -10.39 -26.44 -20.55
CA LEU A 46 -9.95 -25.22 -21.26
C LEU A 46 -11.10 -24.24 -21.46
N GLU A 47 -12.27 -24.70 -21.91
CA GLU A 47 -13.46 -23.85 -22.07
C GLU A 47 -13.88 -23.21 -20.74
N LYS A 48 -13.90 -24.00 -19.66
CA LYS A 48 -14.23 -23.49 -18.33
C LYS A 48 -13.22 -22.45 -17.83
N ASN A 49 -11.93 -22.69 -18.06
CA ASN A 49 -10.88 -21.75 -17.68
C ASN A 49 -10.98 -20.45 -18.48
N GLU A 50 -11.29 -20.51 -19.77
CA GLU A 50 -11.47 -19.31 -20.61
C GLU A 50 -12.60 -18.41 -20.09
N LEU A 51 -13.74 -19.00 -19.71
CA LEU A 51 -14.85 -18.25 -19.10
C LEU A 51 -14.44 -17.61 -17.78
N THR A 52 -13.73 -18.36 -16.93
CA THR A 52 -13.27 -17.87 -15.62
C THR A 52 -12.29 -16.70 -15.78
N ILE A 53 -11.38 -16.77 -16.75
CA ILE A 53 -10.42 -15.70 -17.05
C ILE A 53 -11.15 -14.42 -17.45
N LYS A 54 -12.13 -14.51 -18.36
CA LYS A 54 -12.92 -13.34 -18.79
C LYS A 54 -13.65 -12.66 -17.63
N GLU A 55 -14.20 -13.45 -16.70
CA GLU A 55 -14.84 -12.90 -15.49
C GLU A 55 -13.84 -12.21 -14.56
N VAL A 56 -12.66 -12.80 -14.38
CA VAL A 56 -11.58 -12.20 -13.58
C VAL A 56 -11.08 -10.90 -14.19
N GLU A 57 -10.86 -10.85 -15.51
CA GLU A 57 -10.44 -9.64 -16.23
C GLU A 57 -11.44 -8.50 -16.02
N LYS A 58 -12.74 -8.77 -16.20
CA LYS A 58 -13.80 -7.77 -15.98
C LYS A 58 -13.83 -7.25 -14.54
N ARG A 59 -13.66 -8.15 -13.56
CA ARG A 59 -13.59 -7.75 -12.15
C ARG A 59 -12.36 -6.90 -11.86
N THR A 60 -11.20 -7.29 -12.39
CA THR A 60 -9.94 -6.55 -12.23
C THR A 60 -10.04 -5.14 -12.81
N GLU A 61 -10.58 -5.00 -14.02
CA GLU A 61 -10.79 -3.69 -14.65
C GLU A 61 -11.72 -2.79 -13.82
N GLN A 62 -12.80 -3.35 -13.26
CA GLN A 62 -13.70 -2.59 -12.38
C GLN A 62 -13.02 -2.18 -11.06
N THR A 63 -12.20 -3.06 -10.49
CA THR A 63 -11.43 -2.77 -9.28
C THR A 63 -10.40 -1.67 -9.54
N GLU A 64 -9.72 -1.68 -10.68
CA GLU A 64 -8.75 -0.66 -11.08
C GLU A 64 -9.41 0.73 -11.19
N LYS A 65 -10.56 0.83 -11.87
CA LYS A 65 -11.35 2.08 -11.94
C LYS A 65 -11.79 2.58 -10.58
N ASN A 66 -12.14 1.68 -9.65
CA ASN A 66 -12.50 2.08 -8.29
C ASN A 66 -11.28 2.57 -7.51
N LEU A 67 -10.11 1.96 -7.71
CA LEU A 67 -8.86 2.36 -7.08
C LEU A 67 -8.45 3.78 -7.51
N GLU A 68 -8.54 4.09 -8.80
CA GLU A 68 -8.26 5.43 -9.34
C GLU A 68 -9.14 6.50 -8.68
N ARG A 69 -10.45 6.24 -8.56
CA ARG A 69 -11.39 7.16 -7.89
C ARG A 69 -11.05 7.38 -6.42
N VAL A 70 -10.62 6.32 -5.71
CA VAL A 70 -10.22 6.42 -4.30
C VAL A 70 -8.94 7.25 -4.17
N ASP A 71 -7.98 7.07 -5.07
CA ASP A 71 -6.74 7.85 -5.09
C ASP A 71 -7.00 9.34 -5.32
N GLU A 72 -7.86 9.68 -6.28
CA GLU A 72 -8.29 11.06 -6.53
C GLU A 72 -8.96 11.69 -5.30
N HIS A 73 -9.89 10.96 -4.68
CA HIS A 73 -10.56 11.42 -3.47
C HIS A 73 -9.59 11.61 -2.31
N LEU A 74 -8.62 10.71 -2.14
CA LEU A 74 -7.62 10.80 -1.07
C LEU A 74 -6.71 12.03 -1.26
N LYS A 75 -6.32 12.36 -2.49
CA LYS A 75 -5.57 13.59 -2.79
C LYS A 75 -6.33 14.84 -2.39
N ILE A 76 -7.63 14.88 -2.67
CA ILE A 76 -8.49 16.02 -2.29
C ILE A 76 -8.58 16.14 -0.77
N VAL A 77 -8.93 15.06 -0.07
CA VAL A 77 -9.04 15.05 1.39
C VAL A 77 -7.72 15.42 2.06
N SER A 78 -6.58 14.92 1.55
CA SER A 78 -5.26 15.27 2.08
C SER A 78 -5.00 16.77 1.97
N LYS A 79 -5.32 17.37 0.82
CA LYS A 79 -5.16 18.80 0.61
C LYS A 79 -6.08 19.62 1.51
N GLU A 80 -7.36 19.27 1.61
CA GLU A 80 -8.31 19.94 2.50
C GLU A 80 -7.89 19.87 3.97
N MET A 81 -7.32 18.73 4.39
CA MET A 81 -6.79 18.54 5.73
C MET A 81 -5.55 19.40 5.98
N GLU A 82 -4.61 19.46 5.02
CA GLU A 82 -3.44 20.34 5.09
C GLU A 82 -3.86 21.81 5.19
N ASP A 83 -4.78 22.25 4.32
CA ASP A 83 -5.29 23.63 4.32
C ASP A 83 -5.99 23.97 5.65
N SER A 84 -6.77 23.02 6.21
CA SER A 84 -7.42 23.18 7.51
C SER A 84 -6.42 23.25 8.67
N LEU A 85 -5.35 22.44 8.63
CA LEU A 85 -4.30 22.48 9.64
C LEU A 85 -3.56 23.82 9.60
N VAL A 86 -3.21 24.32 8.41
CA VAL A 86 -2.60 25.64 8.23
C VAL A 86 -3.51 26.73 8.80
N TYR A 87 -4.81 26.70 8.50
CA TYR A 87 -5.76 27.67 9.03
C TYR A 87 -5.79 27.66 10.57
N LEU A 88 -5.87 26.48 11.19
CA LEU A 88 -5.87 26.36 12.65
C LEU A 88 -4.55 26.83 13.28
N GLU A 89 -3.41 26.55 12.64
CA GLU A 89 -2.11 27.05 13.10
C GLU A 89 -2.01 28.57 12.96
N MET A 90 -2.50 29.15 11.85
CA MET A 90 -2.57 30.60 11.66
C MET A 90 -3.47 31.26 12.71
N ASP A 91 -4.65 30.72 12.97
CA ASP A 91 -5.56 31.21 14.01
C ASP A 91 -4.89 31.11 15.39
N LYS A 92 -4.20 30.00 15.69
CA LYS A 92 -3.45 29.86 16.94
C LYS A 92 -2.33 30.90 17.04
N VAL A 93 -1.53 31.09 16.00
CA VAL A 93 -0.44 32.08 15.95
C VAL A 93 -0.97 33.51 16.07
N SER A 94 -2.17 33.78 15.56
CA SER A 94 -2.80 35.10 15.70
C SER A 94 -3.16 35.46 17.14
N ALA A 95 -3.27 34.46 18.02
CA ALA A 95 -3.69 34.63 19.41
C ALA A 95 -2.53 34.94 20.38
N TYR A 96 -1.27 34.70 19.99
CA TYR A 96 -0.12 34.92 20.88
C TYR A 96 0.98 35.75 20.22
N LEU A 97 1.74 36.47 21.05
CA LEU A 97 2.95 37.17 20.67
C LEU A 97 4.16 36.27 20.91
N ARG A 98 5.03 36.15 19.89
CA ARG A 98 6.28 35.38 19.98
C ARG A 98 7.48 36.31 20.17
N PHE A 99 8.11 36.22 21.33
CA PHE A 99 9.31 36.96 21.66
C PHE A 99 10.55 36.08 21.55
N GLN A 100 11.54 36.57 20.79
CA GLN A 100 12.82 35.92 20.61
C GLN A 100 13.92 36.67 21.34
N ASN A 101 15.02 35.98 21.67
CA ASN A 101 16.21 36.57 22.30
C ASN A 101 15.97 37.20 23.68
N ILE A 102 14.97 36.73 24.41
CA ILE A 102 14.76 37.11 25.82
C ILE A 102 15.75 36.35 26.69
N VAL A 103 16.61 37.08 27.40
CA VAL A 103 17.66 36.55 28.26
C VAL A 103 17.07 35.61 29.32
N GLU A 104 17.62 34.40 29.45
CA GLU A 104 17.20 33.40 30.44
C GLU A 104 17.91 33.62 31.79
N SER A 105 17.15 33.58 32.88
CA SER A 105 17.70 33.55 34.24
C SER A 105 17.01 32.47 35.09
N LYS A 106 17.71 31.96 36.13
CA LYS A 106 17.23 30.79 36.90
C LYS A 106 15.96 31.06 37.72
N GLU A 107 15.73 32.31 38.09
CA GLU A 107 14.62 32.78 38.92
C GLU A 107 13.92 33.93 38.20
N GLU A 108 13.64 33.75 36.91
CA GLU A 108 12.91 34.74 36.12
C GLU A 108 11.42 34.74 36.47
N ASP A 109 10.88 35.93 36.68
CA ASP A 109 9.45 36.17 36.64
C ASP A 109 9.10 36.63 35.22
N LEU A 110 8.64 35.69 34.39
CA LEU A 110 8.34 35.94 32.98
C LEU A 110 7.20 36.95 32.83
N GLU A 111 6.18 36.90 33.67
CA GLU A 111 5.03 37.82 33.59
C GLU A 111 5.47 39.26 33.86
N GLN A 112 6.27 39.47 34.91
CA GLN A 112 6.80 40.79 35.24
C GLN A 112 7.74 41.31 34.16
N MET A 113 8.64 40.47 33.65
CA MET A 113 9.59 40.83 32.60
C MET A 113 8.86 41.20 31.30
N MET A 114 7.90 40.39 30.87
CA MET A 114 7.15 40.64 29.64
C MET A 114 6.22 41.85 29.79
N ALA A 115 5.60 42.05 30.95
CA ALA A 115 4.81 43.24 31.24
C ALA A 115 5.65 44.52 31.19
N GLU A 116 6.88 44.51 31.69
CA GLU A 116 7.81 45.65 31.59
C GLU A 116 8.16 45.99 30.14
N ILE A 117 8.51 44.98 29.33
CA ILE A 117 8.85 45.16 27.91
C ILE A 117 7.64 45.71 27.15
N LEU A 118 6.46 45.12 27.33
CA LEU A 118 5.23 45.54 26.66
C LEU A 118 4.78 46.93 27.12
N ALA A 119 4.87 47.24 28.41
CA ALA A 119 4.56 48.57 28.95
C ALA A 119 5.44 49.66 28.33
N ALA A 120 6.74 49.37 28.16
CA ALA A 120 7.68 50.27 27.52
C ALA A 120 7.37 50.49 26.03
N VAL A 121 7.01 49.43 25.29
CA VAL A 121 6.69 49.52 23.85
C VAL A 121 5.33 50.17 23.60
N LEU A 122 4.34 49.89 24.44
CA LEU A 122 2.97 50.38 24.28
C LEU A 122 2.72 51.73 24.98
N GLU A 123 3.71 52.25 25.72
CA GLU A 123 3.61 53.45 26.55
C GLU A 123 2.42 53.39 27.52
N ARG A 124 2.30 52.27 28.25
CA ARG A 124 1.23 52.00 29.21
C ARG A 124 1.78 51.66 30.58
N ASP A 125 0.93 51.76 31.60
CA ASP A 125 1.29 51.33 32.95
C ASP A 125 1.52 49.82 33.01
N LYS A 126 2.62 49.42 33.65
CA LYS A 126 2.98 48.00 33.85
C LYS A 126 1.85 47.21 34.50
N ASP A 127 1.23 47.74 35.55
CA ASP A 127 0.13 47.09 36.27
C ASP A 127 -1.13 46.90 35.40
N TYR A 128 -1.33 47.77 34.40
CA TYR A 128 -2.42 47.62 33.44
C TYR A 128 -2.15 46.45 32.49
N ILE A 129 -0.93 46.35 31.97
CA ILE A 129 -0.51 45.26 31.10
C ILE A 129 -0.57 43.93 31.86
N LEU A 130 -0.06 43.88 33.09
CA LEU A 130 -0.02 42.65 33.90
C LEU A 130 -1.41 42.06 34.16
N LYS A 131 -2.45 42.89 34.28
CA LYS A 131 -3.85 42.46 34.40
C LYS A 131 -4.47 41.95 33.09
N LYS A 132 -3.82 42.19 31.96
CA LYS A 132 -4.26 41.84 30.61
C LYS A 132 -3.52 40.65 30.02
N LEU A 133 -2.39 40.26 30.61
CA LEU A 133 -1.67 39.05 30.23
C LEU A 133 -2.46 37.83 30.69
N ASP A 134 -2.59 36.83 29.83
CA ASP A 134 -3.27 35.57 30.14
C ASP A 134 -2.23 34.49 30.49
N GLU A 135 -1.44 34.02 29.50
CA GLU A 135 -0.44 32.98 29.71
C GLU A 135 0.93 33.43 29.19
N VAL A 136 1.95 33.38 30.04
CA VAL A 136 3.33 33.69 29.64
C VAL A 136 4.24 32.50 29.94
N TYR A 137 4.85 31.92 28.91
CA TYR A 137 5.73 30.76 29.09
C TYR A 137 6.84 30.67 28.05
N ARG A 138 7.92 29.97 28.42
CA ARG A 138 8.99 29.62 27.48
C ARG A 138 8.70 28.34 26.74
N ILE A 139 8.96 28.34 25.44
CA ILE A 139 8.87 27.13 24.62
C ILE A 139 10.22 26.44 24.52
N ASN A 140 10.24 25.17 24.91
CA ASN A 140 11.40 24.31 24.73
C ASN A 140 11.39 23.71 23.31
N THR A 141 12.12 24.33 22.40
CA THR A 141 12.33 23.79 21.06
C THR A 141 13.63 22.98 21.00
N ASN A 142 13.62 21.90 20.22
CA ASN A 142 14.84 21.14 19.93
C ASN A 142 15.94 22.04 19.35
N TYR A 143 15.54 23.05 18.56
CA TYR A 143 16.47 24.03 18.01
C TYR A 143 17.25 24.77 19.11
N ALA A 144 16.54 25.33 20.11
CA ALA A 144 17.18 26.07 21.20
C ALA A 144 18.15 25.20 22.01
N ARG A 145 17.75 23.95 22.27
CA ARG A 145 18.59 22.98 22.97
C ARG A 145 19.86 22.64 22.20
N CYS A 146 19.77 22.42 20.88
CA CYS A 146 20.92 22.05 20.05
C CYS A 146 21.88 23.22 19.83
N HIS A 147 21.35 24.44 19.65
CA HIS A 147 22.15 25.61 19.27
C HIS A 147 22.53 26.49 20.46
N LYS A 148 22.15 26.12 21.69
CA LYS A 148 22.41 26.88 22.92
C LYS A 148 21.95 28.35 22.82
N CYS A 149 20.82 28.59 22.15
CA CYS A 149 20.22 29.92 22.08
C CYS A 149 19.11 30.07 23.13
N PRO A 150 18.76 31.30 23.54
CA PRO A 150 17.64 31.53 24.43
C PRO A 150 16.34 30.98 23.85
N LYS A 151 15.50 30.38 24.69
CA LYS A 151 14.16 29.90 24.36
C LYS A 151 13.23 31.06 24.06
N GLU A 152 12.30 30.84 23.15
CA GLU A 152 11.25 31.81 22.82
C GLU A 152 10.24 31.93 23.97
N VAL A 153 9.71 33.13 24.18
CA VAL A 153 8.65 33.41 25.15
C VAL A 153 7.36 33.69 24.38
N TYR A 154 6.30 32.99 24.76
CA TYR A 154 4.96 33.16 24.21
C TYR A 154 4.13 33.92 25.24
N VAL A 155 3.42 34.95 24.79
CA VAL A 155 2.56 35.85 25.57
C VAL A 155 1.18 35.91 24.93
#